data_AF-A0A7C1B3F9-F1
#
_entry.id   AF-A0A7C1B3F9-F1
#
_cell.length_a   1.000
_cell.length_b   1.000
_cell.length_c   1.000
_cell.angle_alpha   90.00
_cell.angle_beta   90.00
_cell.angle_gamma   90.00
#
_symmetry.space_group_name_H-M   'P 1'
#
loop_
_entity.id
_entity.type
_entity.pdbx_description
1 polymer ?
#
loop_
_entity_poly.entity_id
_entity_poly.type
_entity_poly.pdbx_seq_one_letter_code
_entity_poly.pdbx_strand_id
1 'polypeptide(L)' 'MTEQLLEVYQRLHDHFGPQHWWPGDTPFEVMVGAVLTQNTSWQNVEKAI' A
#
# COMPACT_ATOMS: atom_id res chain seq x y z
N MET A 1 23.59 -6.16 -2.49
CA MET A 1 22.24 -6.37 -1.90
C MET A 1 21.27 -5.29 -2.36
N THR A 2 21.56 -4.00 -2.11
CA THR A 2 20.67 -2.88 -2.45
C THR A 2 20.43 -2.72 -3.96
N GLU A 3 21.45 -2.96 -4.80
CA GLU A 3 21.34 -2.84 -6.26
C GLU A 3 20.34 -3.84 -6.86
N GLN A 4 20.34 -5.10 -6.41
CA GLN A 4 19.42 -6.12 -6.90
C GLN A 4 17.96 -5.82 -6.51
N LEU A 5 17.73 -5.27 -5.30
CA LEU A 5 16.40 -4.86 -4.87
C LEU A 5 15.86 -3.72 -5.73
N LEU A 6 16.71 -2.73 -6.04
CA LEU A 6 16.34 -1.61 -6.90
C LEU A 6 16.04 -2.06 -8.33
N GLU A 7 16.80 -3.03 -8.85
CA GLU A 7 16.54 -3.59 -10.18
C GLU A 7 15.17 -4.30 -10.25
N VAL A 8 14.85 -5.11 -9.24
CA VAL A 8 13.54 -5.77 -9.15
C VAL A 8 12.42 -4.73 -9.03
N TYR A 9 12.59 -3.73 -8.17
CA TYR A 9 11.63 -2.64 -8.02
C TYR A 9 11.40 -1.91 -9.36
N GLN A 10 12.47 -1.55 -10.07
CA GLN A 10 12.36 -0.81 -11.33
C GLN A 10 11.62 -1.61 -12.39
N ARG A 11 11.94 -2.91 -12.55
CA ARG A 11 11.24 -3.78 -13.51
C ARG A 11 9.75 -3.89 -13.22
N LEU A 12 9.38 -4.01 -11.94
CA LEU A 12 7.97 -4.07 -11.53
C LEU A 12 7.28 -2.72 -11.74
N HIS A 13 7.93 -1.61 -11.38
CA HIS A 13 7.40 -0.27 -11.54
C HIS A 13 7.20 0.10 -13.02
N ASP A 14 8.15 -0.24 -13.90
CA ASP A 14 8.05 0.04 -15.33
C ASP A 14 6.92 -0.75 -15.99
N HIS A 15 6.64 -1.96 -15.51
CA HIS A 15 5.58 -2.80 -16.06
C HIS A 15 4.18 -2.42 -15.54
N PHE A 16 4.06 -2.18 -14.24
CA PHE A 16 2.76 -1.97 -13.59
C PHE A 16 2.39 -0.49 -13.40
N GLY A 17 3.39 0.40 -13.28
CA GLY A 17 3.19 1.81 -12.96
C GLY A 17 2.68 2.05 -11.53
N PRO A 18 2.27 3.29 -11.20
CA PRO A 18 1.67 3.61 -9.91
C PRO A 18 0.41 2.77 -9.65
N GLN A 19 0.44 1.93 -8.60
CA GLN A 19 -0.66 1.00 -8.33
C GLN A 19 -1.80 1.60 -7.50
N HIS A 20 -1.54 2.66 -6.73
CA HIS A 20 -2.52 3.23 -5.78
C HIS A 20 -3.20 2.16 -4.90
N TRP A 21 -2.45 1.10 -4.55
CA TRP A 21 -2.98 -0.13 -3.96
C TRP A 21 -3.56 0.05 -2.55
N TRP A 22 -3.15 1.11 -1.87
CA TRP A 22 -3.67 1.49 -0.57
C TRP A 22 -4.58 2.71 -0.71
N PRO A 23 -5.88 2.58 -0.42
CA PRO A 23 -6.79 3.72 -0.46
C PRO A 23 -6.61 4.59 0.78
N GLY A 24 -6.64 5.89 0.55
CA GLY A 24 -6.38 6.93 1.53
C GLY A 24 -5.94 8.17 0.78
N ASP A 25 -6.80 9.18 0.80
CA ASP A 25 -6.55 10.45 0.15
C ASP A 25 -5.69 11.35 1.06
N THR A 26 -5.70 11.08 2.36
CA THR A 26 -4.91 11.81 3.36
C THR A 26 -3.94 10.93 4.14
N PRO A 27 -2.80 11.49 4.61
CA PRO A 27 -1.91 10.75 5.52
C PRO A 27 -2.61 10.22 6.77
N PHE A 28 -3.64 10.91 7.25
CA PHE A 28 -4.43 10.48 8.41
C PHE A 28 -5.20 9.17 8.12
N GLU A 29 -5.89 9.09 6.98
CA GLU A 29 -6.60 7.87 6.56
C GLU A 29 -5.65 6.69 6.36
N VAL A 30 -4.46 6.93 5.78
CA VAL A 30 -3.43 5.89 5.64
C VAL A 30 -3.00 5.35 7.00
N MET A 31 -2.74 6.23 7.97
CA MET A 31 -2.35 5.83 9.33
C MET A 31 -3.47 5.04 10.04
N VAL A 32 -4.72 5.49 9.95
CA VAL A 32 -5.88 4.80 10.55
C VAL A 32 -6.06 3.43 9.93
N GLY A 33 -6.06 3.34 8.59
CA GLY A 33 -6.17 2.07 7.89
C GLY A 33 -5.07 1.09 8.29
N ALA A 34 -3.82 1.56 8.46
CA ALA A 34 -2.67 0.71 8.78
C ALA A 34 -2.76 0.13 10.21
N VAL A 35 -3.45 0.81 11.12
CA VAL A 35 -3.74 0.29 12.47
C VAL A 35 -4.90 -0.72 12.41
N LEU A 36 -5.93 -0.44 11.62
CA LEU A 36 -7.12 -1.30 11.51
C LEU A 36 -6.83 -2.63 10.81
N THR A 37 -5.98 -2.64 9.77
CA THR A 37 -5.62 -3.89 9.05
C THR A 37 -4.85 -4.89 9.90
N GLN A 38 -4.19 -4.45 10.96
CA GLN A 38 -3.48 -5.35 11.88
C GLN A 38 -4.44 -6.25 12.67
N ASN A 39 -5.70 -5.85 12.83
CA ASN A 39 -6.70 -6.58 13.63
C ASN A 39 -7.93 -6.99 12.83
N THR A 40 -8.06 -6.63 11.55
CA THR A 40 -9.23 -6.98 10.73
C THR A 40 -8.89 -7.02 9.24
N SER A 41 -9.56 -7.89 8.47
CA SER A 41 -9.40 -7.95 7.01
C SER A 41 -9.70 -6.61 6.33
N TRP A 42 -8.99 -6.34 5.23
CA TRP A 42 -9.12 -5.11 4.43
C TRP A 42 -10.57 -4.72 4.11
N GLN A 43 -11.40 -5.72 3.77
CA GLN A 43 -12.84 -5.56 3.47
C GLN A 43 -13.67 -4.96 4.62
N ASN A 44 -13.22 -5.09 5.86
CA ASN A 44 -13.89 -4.50 7.02
C ASN A 44 -13.30 -3.14 7.40
N VAL A 45 -12.05 -2.86 7.03
CA VAL A 45 -11.42 -1.55 7.20
C VAL A 45 -12.05 -0.53 6.24
N GLU A 46 -12.25 -0.90 4.97
CA GLU A 46 -12.93 -0.04 3.98
C GLU A 46 -14.36 0.35 4.37
N LYS A 47 -15.04 -0.41 5.23
CA LYS A 47 -16.41 -0.09 5.69
C LYS A 47 -16.43 0.89 6.86
N ALA A 48 -15.30 1.09 7.53
CA ALA A 48 -15.18 1.86 8.77
C ALA A 48 -14.57 3.26 8.56
N ILE A 49 -13.97 3.50 7.39
CA ILE A 49 -13.39 4.77 6.94
C ILE A 49 -14.31 5.33 5.87
#